data_AF-A0A956VTC8-F1
#
_entry.id   AF-A0A956VTC8-F1
#
_cell.length_a   1.000
_cell.length_b   1.000
_cell.length_c   1.000
_cell.angle_alpha   90.00
_cell.angle_beta   90.00
_cell.angle_gamma   90.00
#
_symmetry.space_group_name_H-M   'P 1'
#
loop_
_entity.id
_entity.type
_entity.pdbx_description
1 polymer ?
#
loop_
_entity_poly.entity_id
_entity_poly.type
_entity_poly.pdbx_seq_one_letter_code
_entity_poly.pdbx_strand_id
1 'polypeptide(L)' 'YNYQDSATDAGLLFLSYQRDPAQFTRIQASLAASDALNRFSTVLGSGLWAVPPGAASGGWLAEGLLGS' A
#
# COMPACT_ATOMS: atom_id res chain seq x y z
N TYR A 1 0.80 1.72 -9.61
CA TYR A 1 1.75 1.55 -10.74
C TYR A 1 1.58 0.16 -11.30
N ASN A 2 1.83 -0.06 -12.59
CA ASN A 2 1.89 -1.43 -13.14
C ASN A 2 3.32 -1.96 -13.04
N TYR A 3 3.48 -3.28 -13.04
CA TYR A 3 4.78 -3.92 -13.18
C TYR A 3 4.73 -5.02 -14.24
N GLN A 4 5.88 -5.29 -14.84
CA GLN A 4 6.10 -6.41 -15.75
C GLN A 4 7.53 -6.88 -15.56
N ASP A 5 7.70 -8.03 -14.91
CA ASP A 5 9.01 -8.65 -14.68
C ASP A 5 9.31 -9.71 -15.77
N SER A 6 8.26 -10.33 -16.32
CA SER A 6 8.36 -11.22 -17.48
C SER A 6 7.09 -11.18 -18.35
N ALA A 7 7.04 -11.97 -19.43
CA ALA A 7 5.84 -12.08 -20.26
C ALA A 7 4.62 -12.67 -19.53
N THR A 8 4.86 -13.41 -18.44
CA THR A 8 3.81 -14.06 -17.63
C THR A 8 3.71 -13.51 -16.21
N ASP A 9 4.60 -12.59 -15.83
CA ASP A 9 4.58 -11.93 -14.53
C ASP A 9 4.42 -10.42 -14.72
N ALA A 10 3.17 -10.02 -14.73
CA ALA A 10 2.76 -8.63 -14.86
C ALA A 10 1.52 -8.40 -13.99
N GLY A 11 1.40 -7.19 -13.47
CA GLY A 11 0.30 -6.88 -12.57
C GLY A 11 0.32 -5.45 -12.06
N LEU A 12 -0.25 -5.27 -10.88
CA LEU A 12 -0.43 -3.97 -10.25
C LEU A 12 0.35 -3.89 -8.94
N LEU A 13 1.25 -2.92 -8.86
CA LEU A 13 1.73 -2.39 -7.58
C LEU A 13 0.64 -1.48 -7.02
N PHE A 14 -0.25 -2.10 -6.24
CA PHE A 14 -1.36 -1.41 -5.59
C PHE A 14 -0.85 -0.62 -4.38
N LEU A 15 -1.19 0.67 -4.35
CA LEU A 15 -0.85 1.59 -3.26
C LEU A 15 -2.12 2.32 -2.85
N SER A 16 -2.35 2.44 -1.56
CA SER A 16 -3.45 3.21 -1.00
C SER A 16 -3.00 3.96 0.23
N TYR A 17 -3.52 5.17 0.41
CA TYR A 17 -3.20 6.03 1.54
C TYR A 17 -4.46 6.27 2.34
N GLN A 18 -4.38 5.97 3.64
CA GLN A 18 -5.48 6.13 4.58
C GLN A 18 -4.95 6.77 5.85
N ARG A 19 -5.80 7.56 6.50
CA ARG A 19 -5.53 8.04 7.86
C ARG A 19 -5.57 6.89 8.88
N ASP A 20 -6.43 5.89 8.62
CA ASP A 20 -6.59 4.70 9.44
C ASP A 20 -6.47 3.44 8.55
N PRO A 21 -5.45 2.59 8.74
CA PRO A 21 -5.28 1.34 8.00
C PRO A 21 -6.49 0.40 8.07
N ALA A 22 -7.31 0.47 9.11
CA ALA A 22 -8.51 -0.36 9.24
C ALA A 22 -9.53 -0.11 8.12
N GLN A 23 -9.49 1.05 7.47
CA GLN A 23 -10.32 1.29 6.29
C GLN A 23 -9.93 0.36 5.13
N PHE A 24 -8.63 0.18 4.88
CA PHE A 24 -8.15 -0.71 3.83
C PHE A 24 -8.53 -2.15 4.14
N THR A 25 -8.29 -2.63 5.36
CA THR A 25 -8.55 -4.04 5.72
C THR A 25 -10.04 -4.39 5.62
N ARG A 26 -10.95 -3.48 5.99
CA ARG A 26 -12.39 -3.68 5.80
C ARG A 26 -12.79 -3.82 4.33
N ILE A 27 -12.27 -2.93 3.48
CA ILE A 27 -12.54 -2.99 2.04
C ILE A 27 -11.95 -4.27 1.45
N GLN A 28 -10.69 -4.58 1.77
CA GLN A 28 -10.04 -5.78 1.24
C GLN A 28 -10.73 -7.06 1.69
N ALA A 29 -11.21 -7.15 2.93
CA ALA A 29 -11.99 -8.29 3.40
C ALA A 29 -13.31 -8.45 2.61
N SER A 30 -13.98 -7.35 2.30
CA SER A 30 -15.18 -7.35 1.45
C SER A 30 -14.88 -7.83 0.03
N LEU A 31 -13.79 -7.36 -0.58
CA LEU A 31 -13.42 -7.75 -1.94
C LEU A 31 -12.94 -9.20 -2.00
N ALA A 32 -12.14 -9.64 -1.03
CA ALA A 32 -11.69 -11.03 -0.94
C ALA A 32 -12.85 -12.03 -0.85
N ALA A 33 -13.96 -11.64 -0.19
CA ALA A 33 -15.12 -12.52 -0.02
C ALA A 33 -15.94 -12.71 -1.29
N SER A 34 -16.06 -11.71 -2.17
CA SER A 34 -17.07 -11.74 -3.23
C SER A 34 -16.71 -11.04 -4.55
N ASP A 35 -15.50 -10.49 -4.69
CA ASP A 35 -15.13 -9.78 -5.92
C ASP A 35 -14.86 -10.76 -7.07
N ALA A 36 -15.52 -10.53 -8.21
CA ALA A 36 -15.35 -11.30 -9.44
C ALA A 36 -13.93 -11.15 -10.04
N LEU A 37 -13.22 -10.05 -9.72
CA LEU A 37 -11.85 -9.78 -10.14
C LEU A 37 -10.86 -10.79 -9.56
N ASN A 38 -11.16 -11.42 -8.43
CA ASN A 38 -10.28 -12.39 -7.77
C ASN A 38 -9.94 -13.60 -8.65
N ARG A 39 -10.72 -13.86 -9.71
CA ARG A 39 -10.40 -14.92 -10.70
C ARG A 39 -9.27 -14.55 -11.66
N PHE A 40 -8.96 -13.27 -11.76
CA PHE A 40 -7.99 -12.72 -12.72
C PHE A 40 -6.77 -12.10 -12.03
N SER A 41 -6.71 -12.13 -10.70
CA SER A 41 -5.64 -11.54 -9.92
C SER A 41 -5.26 -12.43 -8.75
N THR A 42 -4.02 -12.28 -8.29
CA THR A 42 -3.54 -12.94 -7.07
C THR A 42 -2.64 -11.96 -6.32
N VAL A 43 -2.87 -11.83 -5.03
CA VAL A 43 -2.01 -11.01 -4.16
C VAL A 43 -0.78 -11.82 -3.79
N LEU A 44 0.37 -11.42 -4.31
CA LEU A 44 1.65 -12.11 -4.07
C LEU A 44 2.38 -11.57 -2.82
N GLY A 45 2.09 -10.35 -2.40
CA GLY A 45 2.71 -9.72 -1.24
C GLY A 45 1.96 -8.47 -0.78
N SER A 46 2.23 -8.05 0.44
CA SER A 46 1.65 -6.83 1.02
C SER A 46 2.60 -6.20 2.03
N GLY A 47 2.39 -4.92 2.33
CA GLY A 47 3.04 -4.26 3.45
C GLY A 47 2.25 -3.04 3.91
N LEU A 48 2.54 -2.59 5.13
CA LEU A 48 1.94 -1.43 5.76
C LEU A 48 3.06 -0.52 6.26
N TRP A 49 3.00 0.75 5.89
CA TRP A 49 4.01 1.74 6.25
C TRP A 49 3.36 2.99 6.80
N ALA A 50 4.00 3.59 7.81
CA ALA A 50 3.67 4.93 8.25
C ALA A 50 4.34 5.94 7.31
N VAL A 51 3.55 6.85 6.73
CA VAL A 51 4.07 8.00 5.99
C VAL A 51 4.12 9.18 6.96
N PRO A 52 5.31 9.62 7.40
CA PRO A 52 5.42 10.72 8.36
C PRO A 52 4.97 12.05 7.72
N PRO A 53 4.69 13.08 8.54
CA PRO A 53 4.55 14.44 8.04
C PRO A 53 5.77 14.88 7.22
N GLY A 54 5.56 15.84 6.31
CA GLY A 54 6.66 16.47 5.58
C GLY A 54 7.67 17.12 6.53
N ALA A 55 8.93 17.13 6.12
CA ALA A 55 10.00 17.77 6.90
C ALA A 55 9.73 19.27 7.08
N ALA A 56 10.02 19.79 8.27
CA ALA A 56 10.01 21.23 8.51
C ALA A 56 11.19 21.91 7.78
N SER A 57 11.12 23.22 7.59
CA SER A 57 12.23 23.98 7.00
C SER A 57 13.50 23.81 7.82
N GLY A 58 14.56 23.30 7.18
CA GLY A 58 15.85 23.02 7.82
C GLY A 58 15.92 21.68 8.57
N GLY A 59 14.82 20.92 8.63
CA GLY A 59 14.76 19.57 9.22
C GLY A 59 14.81 18.45 8.18
N TRP A 60 14.63 17.21 8.64
CA TRP A 60 14.62 16.01 7.79
C TRP A 60 13.39 15.13 8.03
N LEU A 61 13.10 14.21 7.10
CA LEU A 61 11.91 13.36 7.14
C LEU A 61 11.89 12.50 8.40
N ALA A 62 10.76 12.48 9.12
CA ALA A 62 10.61 11.74 10.38
C ALA A 62 11.54 12.19 11.53
N GLU A 63 12.15 13.38 11.45
CA GLU A 63 12.98 13.94 12.53
C GLU A 63 12.23 13.95 13.88
N GLY A 64 10.94 14.30 13.90
CA GLY A 64 10.13 14.27 15.12
C GLY A 64 9.90 12.86 15.73
N LEU A 65 10.22 11.80 14.99
CA LEU A 65 10.15 10.41 15.46
C LEU A 65 11.54 9.83 15.76
N LEU A 66 12.57 10.24 15.03
CA LEU A 66 13.89 9.58 14.99
C LEU A 66 15.05 10.46 15.50
N GLY A 67 14.86 11.77 15.67
CA GLY A 67 15.91 12.73 15.98
C GLY A 67 16.22 12.94 17.47
N SER A 68 15.70 12.10 18.36
CA SER A 68 16.00 12.14 19.80
C SER A 68 17.38 11.56 20.13
#